data_AF-A0A4U7BP15-F1
#
_entry.id   AF-A0A4U7BP15-F1
#
_cell.length_a   1.000
_cell.length_b   1.000
_cell.length_c   1.000
_cell.angle_alpha   90.00
_cell.angle_beta   90.00
_cell.angle_gamma   90.00
#
_symmetry.space_group_name_H-M   'P 1'
#
loop_
_entity.id
_entity.type
_entity.pdbx_description
1 polymer ?
#
loop_
_entity_poly.entity_id
_entity_poly.type
_entity_poly.pdbx_seq_one_letter_code
_entity_poly.pdbx_strand_id
1 'polypeptide(L)'
;MKENEIYHCFLTSVENLPKSQFCFPEPLIFKPLFKNNLIKEDNFCFLEIHLNEVYLCFYEQDKFKAFKKFKYEKTLELFLEKTHILELLKHYESEIIISFKNSDLIKELEKNGAICKIFIQNKNTLAKLSIPLLDKNANFIKTIKKQFPLYLKLIFLFFLVFLSLSGILIFVNFLNYQENKNLQTQNKNSQDKLYKLEKEKNIILEKKLKDLNLTLYNKKILLDQNFNQLSEIVKNFKPNKDKTLILKNIFTWLNQNSLGISSLKLKDYNIIIQFNNQENYQNALTNLKTDFKLISKNDALYQIILELIHG
;
A
#
# COMPACT_ATOMS: atom_id res chain seq x y z
N MET A 1 12.01 81.47 -6.64
CA MET A 1 11.94 81.54 -8.11
C MET A 1 12.52 82.89 -8.50
N LYS A 2 13.46 82.96 -9.45
CA LYS A 2 14.11 84.22 -9.85
C LYS A 2 13.31 84.86 -10.99
N GLU A 3 13.24 86.20 -11.01
CA GLU A 3 12.28 87.00 -11.79
C GLU A 3 12.46 87.03 -13.32
N ASN A 4 13.45 86.33 -13.90
CA ASN A 4 13.82 86.51 -15.32
C ASN A 4 13.92 85.20 -16.15
N GLU A 5 13.22 84.14 -15.78
CA GLU A 5 13.21 82.89 -16.55
C GLU A 5 11.85 82.69 -17.25
N ILE A 6 11.86 82.61 -18.60
CA ILE A 6 10.71 82.20 -19.41
C ILE A 6 10.55 80.69 -19.24
N TYR A 7 9.37 80.23 -18.81
CA TYR A 7 9.07 78.80 -18.62
C TYR A 7 8.00 78.36 -19.61
N HIS A 8 8.23 77.32 -20.40
CA HIS A 8 7.23 76.76 -21.32
C HIS A 8 6.40 75.70 -20.59
N CYS A 9 5.06 75.76 -20.67
CA CYS A 9 4.16 74.96 -19.83
C CYS A 9 3.38 73.91 -20.62
N PHE A 10 3.83 72.67 -20.61
CA PHE A 10 3.25 71.55 -21.33
C PHE A 10 1.99 71.03 -20.63
N LEU A 11 1.02 70.49 -21.36
CA LEU A 11 -0.27 70.08 -20.80
C LEU A 11 -0.63 68.66 -21.24
N THR A 12 -0.88 67.78 -20.27
CA THR A 12 -1.26 66.40 -20.53
C THR A 12 -2.29 65.81 -19.54
N SER A 13 -3.23 65.00 -20.05
CA SER A 13 -4.33 64.30 -19.37
C SER A 13 -4.16 62.80 -19.60
N VAL A 14 -4.02 62.08 -18.50
CA VAL A 14 -3.39 60.76 -18.44
C VAL A 14 -4.43 59.63 -18.41
N GLU A 15 -5.69 59.88 -18.77
CA GLU A 15 -6.74 58.86 -18.60
C GLU A 15 -6.62 57.65 -19.54
N ASN A 16 -5.77 57.71 -20.57
CA ASN A 16 -5.77 56.70 -21.62
C ASN A 16 -4.43 56.02 -21.90
N LEU A 17 -3.37 56.13 -21.09
CA LEU A 17 -2.15 55.31 -21.27
C LEU A 17 -2.43 53.81 -20.94
N PRO A 18 -1.83 52.80 -21.63
CA PRO A 18 -2.03 51.43 -21.15
C PRO A 18 -1.46 51.39 -19.73
N LYS A 19 -2.06 50.62 -18.81
CA LYS A 19 -1.55 50.44 -17.43
C LYS A 19 -0.19 49.73 -17.45
N SER A 20 0.84 50.36 -18.00
CA SER A 20 2.22 49.98 -17.81
C SER A 20 2.58 50.46 -16.41
N GLN A 21 2.89 49.52 -15.53
CA GLN A 21 3.18 49.67 -14.10
C GLN A 21 4.47 50.47 -13.80
N PHE A 22 4.78 51.49 -14.60
CA PHE A 22 6.12 52.07 -14.67
C PHE A 22 6.02 53.60 -14.63
N CYS A 23 6.35 54.13 -13.45
CA CYS A 23 6.66 55.53 -13.11
C CYS A 23 5.48 56.39 -12.64
N PHE A 24 5.51 56.77 -11.35
CA PHE A 24 4.76 57.92 -10.83
C PHE A 24 5.72 58.93 -10.14
N PRO A 25 5.57 60.25 -10.37
CA PRO A 25 4.71 60.80 -11.42
C PRO A 25 5.21 60.31 -12.80
N GLU A 26 4.55 60.62 -13.90
CA GLU A 26 5.05 60.28 -15.25
C GLU A 26 6.11 61.27 -15.84
N PRO A 27 6.92 62.08 -15.10
CA PRO A 27 7.94 62.94 -15.70
C PRO A 27 9.05 62.16 -16.42
N LEU A 28 9.17 60.85 -16.16
CA LEU A 28 10.20 60.00 -16.78
C LEU A 28 9.95 59.67 -18.26
N ILE A 29 8.74 59.92 -18.78
CA ILE A 29 8.40 59.75 -20.21
C ILE A 29 8.94 60.93 -21.06
N PHE A 30 9.36 62.03 -20.43
CA PHE A 30 9.65 63.29 -21.13
C PHE A 30 11.13 63.69 -21.22
N LYS A 31 12.02 63.03 -20.49
CA LYS A 31 13.47 63.07 -20.76
C LYS A 31 13.82 62.73 -22.23
N PRO A 32 13.13 61.77 -22.88
CA PRO A 32 13.23 61.55 -24.32
C PRO A 32 12.82 62.74 -25.19
N LEU A 33 11.84 63.58 -24.79
CA LEU A 33 11.44 64.72 -25.63
C LEU A 33 12.55 65.77 -25.73
N PHE A 34 13.21 66.08 -24.61
CA PHE A 34 14.37 66.96 -24.57
C PHE A 34 15.55 66.35 -25.35
N LYS A 35 15.88 65.07 -25.08
CA LYS A 35 17.01 64.39 -25.75
C LYS A 35 16.82 64.15 -27.26
N ASN A 36 15.57 64.12 -27.73
CA ASN A 36 15.25 64.04 -29.15
C ASN A 36 15.07 65.43 -29.80
N ASN A 37 15.49 66.52 -29.13
CA ASN A 37 15.39 67.91 -29.58
C ASN A 37 13.97 68.37 -29.96
N LEU A 38 12.94 67.76 -29.36
CA LEU A 38 11.54 68.14 -29.57
C LEU A 38 11.13 69.34 -28.69
N ILE A 39 11.91 69.58 -27.64
CA ILE A 39 11.84 70.76 -26.77
C ILE A 39 13.24 71.38 -26.85
N LYS A 40 13.32 72.68 -27.19
CA LYS A 40 14.61 73.38 -27.36
C LYS A 40 15.00 74.15 -26.13
N GLU A 41 14.05 74.39 -25.25
CA GLU A 41 14.16 75.27 -24.11
C GLU A 41 14.75 74.52 -22.91
N ASP A 42 15.75 75.12 -22.27
CA ASP A 42 16.44 74.51 -21.13
C ASP A 42 15.53 74.42 -19.90
N ASN A 43 14.62 75.38 -19.72
CA ASN A 43 13.69 75.46 -18.60
C ASN A 43 12.25 75.24 -19.09
N PHE A 44 11.61 74.18 -18.59
CA PHE A 44 10.24 73.86 -18.97
C PHE A 44 9.47 73.22 -17.82
N CYS A 45 8.15 73.26 -17.91
CA CYS A 45 7.26 72.75 -16.90
C CYS A 45 6.12 71.93 -17.52
N PHE A 46 5.70 70.83 -16.91
CA PHE A 46 4.62 69.98 -17.38
C PHE A 46 3.44 69.99 -16.39
N LEU A 47 2.24 70.25 -16.88
CA LEU A 47 0.98 70.06 -16.19
C LEU A 47 0.41 68.67 -16.52
N GLU A 48 0.33 67.81 -15.53
CA GLU A 48 -0.19 66.46 -15.62
C GLU A 48 -1.49 66.37 -14.81
N ILE A 49 -2.61 66.11 -15.50
CA ILE A 49 -3.93 65.92 -14.87
C ILE A 49 -4.14 64.42 -14.66
N HIS A 50 -4.25 64.00 -13.40
CA HIS A 50 -4.47 62.61 -12.99
C HIS A 50 -5.62 62.50 -11.98
N LEU A 51 -6.75 61.91 -12.41
CA LEU A 51 -7.98 61.78 -11.62
C LEU A 51 -8.42 63.14 -11.06
N ASN A 52 -8.30 63.34 -9.74
CA ASN A 52 -8.70 64.53 -9.01
C ASN A 52 -7.50 65.40 -8.60
N GLU A 53 -6.34 65.21 -9.21
CA GLU A 53 -5.11 65.90 -8.83
C GLU A 53 -4.37 66.38 -10.07
N VAL A 54 -3.79 67.57 -9.98
CA VAL A 54 -2.98 68.16 -11.05
C VAL A 54 -1.58 68.38 -10.54
N TYR A 55 -0.60 67.90 -11.29
CA TYR A 55 0.81 67.99 -10.98
C TYR A 55 1.48 68.94 -11.96
N LEU A 56 2.17 69.96 -11.45
CA LEU A 56 2.97 70.89 -12.23
C LEU A 56 4.44 70.59 -11.98
N CYS A 57 5.09 69.89 -12.90
CA CYS A 57 6.44 69.33 -12.82
C CYS A 57 7.46 70.21 -13.55
N PHE A 58 8.40 70.81 -12.82
CA PHE A 58 9.45 71.71 -13.34
C PHE A 58 10.73 70.96 -13.66
N TYR A 59 11.37 71.37 -14.75
CA TYR A 59 12.64 70.82 -15.22
C TYR A 59 13.60 71.91 -15.66
N GLU A 60 14.88 71.60 -15.53
CA GLU A 60 16.01 72.41 -15.99
C GLU A 60 17.04 71.47 -16.63
N GLN A 61 17.39 71.72 -17.88
CA GLN A 61 18.37 70.96 -18.66
C GLN A 61 18.14 69.44 -18.59
N ASP A 62 16.93 68.97 -18.87
CA ASP A 62 16.51 67.55 -18.80
C ASP A 62 16.33 66.94 -17.39
N LYS A 63 16.67 67.68 -16.34
CA LYS A 63 16.61 67.20 -14.95
C LYS A 63 15.36 67.72 -14.25
N PHE A 64 14.67 66.80 -13.60
CA PHE A 64 13.55 67.13 -12.73
C PHE A 64 14.03 67.98 -11.55
N LYS A 65 13.42 69.14 -11.35
CA LYS A 65 13.76 70.09 -10.28
C LYS A 65 12.77 70.04 -9.13
N ALA A 66 11.48 70.14 -9.44
CA ALA A 66 10.43 70.22 -8.43
C ALA A 66 9.07 69.87 -9.03
N PHE A 67 8.08 69.61 -8.19
CA PHE A 67 6.69 69.60 -8.60
C PHE A 67 5.83 70.38 -7.62
N LYS A 68 4.73 70.95 -8.12
CA LYS A 68 3.62 71.47 -7.31
C LYS A 68 2.40 70.59 -7.54
N LYS A 69 1.63 70.35 -6.49
CA LYS A 69 0.42 69.55 -6.53
C LYS A 69 -0.78 70.43 -6.25
N PHE A 70 -1.79 70.31 -7.09
CA PHE A 70 -3.08 70.97 -6.96
C PHE A 70 -4.19 69.92 -6.92
N LYS A 71 -5.30 70.24 -6.28
CA LYS A 71 -6.50 69.44 -6.38
C LYS A 71 -7.23 69.83 -7.66
N TYR A 72 -7.56 68.87 -8.50
CA TYR A 72 -8.39 69.12 -9.68
C TYR A 72 -9.80 69.48 -9.22
N GLU A 73 -10.35 70.52 -9.82
CA GLU A 73 -11.68 71.04 -9.53
C GLU A 73 -12.71 70.42 -10.48
N LYS A 74 -14.00 70.55 -10.16
CA LYS A 74 -15.09 69.90 -10.91
C LYS A 74 -15.13 70.23 -12.40
N THR A 75 -14.65 71.40 -12.81
CA THR A 75 -14.54 71.82 -14.21
C THR A 75 -13.18 72.44 -14.48
N LEU A 76 -12.69 72.28 -15.72
CA LEU A 76 -11.40 72.82 -16.15
C LEU A 76 -11.35 74.36 -16.04
N GLU A 77 -12.44 75.05 -16.38
CA GLU A 77 -12.57 76.50 -16.25
C GLU A 77 -12.33 76.96 -14.80
N LEU A 78 -13.00 76.31 -13.84
CA LEU A 78 -12.86 76.62 -12.41
C LEU A 78 -11.44 76.32 -11.90
N PHE A 79 -10.81 75.28 -12.44
CA PHE A 79 -9.43 74.95 -12.15
C PHE A 79 -8.48 76.05 -12.66
N LEU A 80 -8.63 76.50 -13.91
CA LEU A 80 -7.78 77.54 -14.50
C LEU A 80 -7.93 78.88 -13.78
N GLU A 81 -9.15 79.24 -13.37
CA GLU A 81 -9.45 80.46 -12.61
C GLU A 81 -8.80 80.41 -11.22
N LYS A 82 -9.06 79.36 -10.42
CA LYS A 82 -8.55 79.26 -9.04
C LYS A 82 -7.04 79.11 -8.95
N THR A 83 -6.41 78.49 -9.93
CA THR A 83 -4.96 78.25 -9.91
C THR A 83 -4.15 79.44 -10.42
N HIS A 84 -4.81 80.47 -10.97
CA HIS A 84 -4.17 81.62 -11.63
C HIS A 84 -3.13 81.20 -12.68
N ILE A 85 -3.23 79.98 -13.21
CA ILE A 85 -2.20 79.41 -14.09
C ILE A 85 -2.13 80.18 -15.41
N LEU A 86 -3.28 80.64 -15.92
CA LEU A 86 -3.34 81.45 -17.14
C LEU A 86 -2.65 82.81 -16.98
N GLU A 87 -2.79 83.44 -15.83
CA GLU A 87 -2.12 84.71 -15.52
C GLU A 87 -0.61 84.53 -15.44
N LEU A 88 -0.16 83.44 -14.81
CA LEU A 88 1.25 83.07 -14.77
C LEU A 88 1.81 82.83 -16.17
N LEU A 89 1.09 82.08 -17.01
CA LEU A 89 1.52 81.79 -18.39
C LEU A 89 1.62 83.04 -19.25
N LYS A 90 0.67 83.98 -19.08
CA LYS A 90 0.73 85.28 -19.75
C LYS A 90 1.90 86.12 -19.24
N HIS A 91 2.14 86.13 -17.93
CA HIS A 91 3.22 86.91 -17.31
C HIS A 91 4.60 86.48 -17.78
N TYR A 92 4.82 85.17 -17.97
CA TYR A 92 6.10 84.62 -18.41
C TYR A 92 6.19 84.39 -19.93
N GLU A 93 5.21 84.84 -20.73
CA GLU A 93 5.12 84.59 -22.18
C GLU A 93 5.30 83.10 -22.55
N SER A 94 4.76 82.23 -21.69
CA SER A 94 4.91 80.79 -21.76
C SER A 94 4.13 80.19 -22.93
N GLU A 95 4.76 79.34 -23.73
CA GLU A 95 4.04 78.52 -24.70
C GLU A 95 3.57 77.20 -24.06
N ILE A 96 2.36 76.78 -24.39
CA ILE A 96 1.79 75.53 -23.93
C ILE A 96 1.97 74.43 -24.96
N ILE A 97 2.67 73.35 -24.64
CA ILE A 97 2.80 72.20 -25.54
C ILE A 97 1.91 71.03 -25.12
N ILE A 98 0.99 70.61 -25.99
CA ILE A 98 -0.02 69.58 -25.68
C ILE A 98 0.28 68.30 -26.47
N SER A 99 0.54 67.19 -25.76
CA SER A 99 1.03 65.94 -26.36
C SER A 99 -0.06 65.02 -26.95
N PHE A 100 -1.33 65.31 -26.71
CA PHE A 100 -2.48 64.61 -27.29
C PHE A 100 -3.67 65.55 -27.48
N LYS A 101 -4.63 65.13 -28.31
CA LYS A 101 -5.77 65.97 -28.70
C LYS A 101 -6.85 65.94 -27.60
N ASN A 102 -6.81 66.87 -26.65
CA ASN A 102 -7.97 67.21 -25.82
C ASN A 102 -8.64 68.46 -26.40
N SER A 103 -9.70 68.27 -27.19
CA SER A 103 -10.35 69.37 -27.91
C SER A 103 -10.88 70.46 -26.99
N ASP A 104 -11.33 70.09 -25.78
CA ASP A 104 -12.03 71.02 -24.90
C ASP A 104 -11.04 71.85 -24.10
N LEU A 105 -9.94 71.24 -23.67
CA LEU A 105 -8.83 71.94 -23.03
C LEU A 105 -8.10 72.89 -23.99
N ILE A 106 -7.87 72.46 -25.23
CA ILE A 106 -7.25 73.31 -26.26
C ILE A 106 -8.12 74.55 -26.52
N LYS A 107 -9.42 74.34 -26.76
CA LYS A 107 -10.37 75.43 -27.01
C LYS A 107 -10.41 76.44 -25.87
N GLU A 108 -10.45 75.97 -24.63
CA GLU A 108 -10.56 76.86 -23.48
C GLU A 108 -9.26 77.66 -23.23
N LEU A 109 -8.09 77.05 -23.49
CA LEU A 109 -6.81 77.76 -23.39
C LEU A 109 -6.63 78.80 -24.50
N GLU A 110 -6.98 78.45 -25.74
CA GLU A 110 -6.95 79.37 -26.89
C GLU A 110 -7.92 80.55 -26.67
N LYS A 111 -9.14 80.28 -26.20
CA LYS A 111 -10.15 81.31 -25.86
C LYS A 111 -9.66 82.28 -24.79
N ASN A 112 -8.86 81.79 -23.84
CA ASN A 112 -8.28 82.62 -22.79
C ASN A 112 -6.94 83.28 -23.19
N GLY A 113 -6.53 83.18 -24.46
CA GLY A 113 -5.39 83.90 -25.02
C GLY A 113 -4.03 83.29 -24.73
N ALA A 114 -3.96 81.99 -24.38
CA ALA A 114 -2.69 81.28 -24.22
C ALA A 114 -2.16 80.79 -25.59
N ILE A 115 -0.85 80.95 -25.82
CA ILE A 115 -0.19 80.44 -27.04
C ILE A 115 0.02 78.93 -26.87
N CYS A 116 -0.65 78.13 -27.69
CA CYS A 116 -0.58 76.67 -27.63
C CYS A 116 0.13 76.08 -28.87
N LYS A 117 1.15 75.24 -28.66
CA LYS A 117 1.78 74.39 -29.67
C LYS A 117 1.30 72.94 -29.49
N ILE A 118 0.52 72.42 -30.43
CA ILE A 118 0.00 71.05 -30.32
C ILE A 118 1.01 70.08 -30.91
N PHE A 119 1.49 69.13 -30.10
CA PHE A 119 2.38 68.06 -30.52
C PHE A 119 1.61 66.74 -30.56
N ILE A 120 1.11 66.35 -31.73
CA ILE A 120 0.33 65.11 -31.85
C ILE A 120 1.28 63.92 -31.83
N GLN A 121 1.41 63.25 -30.69
CA GLN A 121 2.13 61.99 -30.59
C GLN A 121 1.17 60.81 -30.38
N ASN A 122 1.31 59.76 -31.19
CA ASN A 122 0.66 58.49 -30.90
C ASN A 122 1.33 57.87 -29.68
N LYS A 123 0.51 57.52 -28.68
CA LYS A 123 0.80 56.74 -27.47
C LYS A 123 1.98 55.77 -27.56
N ASN A 124 1.99 54.93 -28.61
CA ASN A 124 3.00 53.89 -28.79
C ASN A 124 4.38 54.44 -29.16
N THR A 125 4.42 55.61 -29.80
CA THR A 125 5.64 56.30 -30.21
C THR A 125 6.37 56.87 -29.01
N LEU A 126 5.63 57.55 -28.12
CA LEU A 126 6.17 58.13 -26.89
C LEU A 126 6.73 57.04 -25.96
N ALA A 127 5.99 55.94 -25.79
CA ALA A 127 6.45 54.79 -25.00
C ALA A 127 7.74 54.16 -25.60
N LYS A 128 7.80 53.98 -26.92
CA LYS A 128 9.00 53.45 -27.60
C LYS A 128 10.23 54.34 -27.42
N LEU A 129 10.06 55.65 -27.51
CA LEU A 129 11.15 56.62 -27.31
C LEU A 129 11.66 56.66 -25.86
N SER A 130 10.83 56.21 -24.90
CA SER A 130 11.15 56.24 -23.47
C SER A 130 11.94 55.02 -22.99
N ILE A 131 11.68 53.83 -23.55
CA ILE A 131 12.27 52.55 -23.13
C ILE A 131 13.81 52.55 -23.06
N PRO A 132 14.58 53.06 -24.05
CA PRO A 132 16.04 52.96 -24.02
C PRO A 132 16.72 53.93 -23.04
N LEU A 133 15.99 54.91 -22.51
CA LEU A 133 16.51 56.00 -21.68
C LEU A 133 16.19 55.84 -20.18
N LEU A 134 15.35 54.86 -19.84
CA LEU A 134 15.03 54.49 -18.46
C LEU A 134 16.10 53.53 -17.93
N ASP A 135 16.77 53.92 -16.85
CA ASP A 135 17.73 53.04 -16.17
C ASP A 135 17.00 51.79 -15.64
N LYS A 136 17.51 50.59 -15.95
CA LYS A 136 16.97 49.31 -15.46
C LYS A 136 16.89 49.27 -13.93
N ASN A 137 17.71 50.07 -13.25
CA ASN A 137 17.82 50.13 -11.80
C ASN A 137 17.05 51.29 -11.15
N ALA A 138 16.41 52.18 -11.92
CA ALA A 138 15.62 53.30 -11.36
C ALA A 138 14.23 52.89 -10.84
N ASN A 139 13.93 51.59 -10.77
CA ASN A 139 12.74 51.09 -10.09
C ASN A 139 12.91 51.15 -8.57
N PHE A 140 12.49 52.26 -7.96
CA PHE A 140 12.50 52.46 -6.51
C PHE A 140 11.49 51.58 -5.75
N ILE A 141 10.65 50.80 -6.44
CA ILE A 141 9.82 49.76 -5.82
C ILE A 141 10.44 48.41 -6.17
N LYS A 142 11.20 47.84 -5.22
CA LYS A 142 11.54 46.42 -5.24
C LYS A 142 10.23 45.66 -5.40
N THR A 143 10.08 44.92 -6.50
CA THR A 143 9.03 43.91 -6.59
C THR A 143 9.28 42.95 -5.43
N ILE A 144 8.46 43.03 -4.37
CA ILE A 144 8.41 41.97 -3.38
C ILE A 144 7.88 40.78 -4.16
N LYS A 145 8.78 39.92 -4.67
CA LYS A 145 8.44 38.55 -5.04
C LYS A 145 7.67 38.04 -3.83
N LYS A 146 6.37 37.78 -3.96
CA LYS A 146 5.57 37.20 -2.87
C LYS A 146 6.31 35.97 -2.39
N GLN A 147 7.05 36.10 -1.31
CA GLN A 147 7.76 34.99 -0.71
C GLN A 147 6.67 34.14 -0.08
N PHE A 148 6.41 32.99 -0.69
CA PHE A 148 5.51 32.00 -0.12
C PHE A 148 6.02 31.68 1.29
N PRO A 149 5.24 31.97 2.33
CA PRO A 149 5.77 32.01 3.69
C PRO A 149 6.24 30.61 4.10
N LEU A 150 7.34 30.58 4.86
CA LEU A 150 8.07 29.34 5.18
C LEU A 150 7.18 28.30 5.86
N TYR A 151 6.26 28.75 6.72
CA TYR A 151 5.31 27.89 7.42
C TYR A 151 4.35 27.16 6.45
N LEU A 152 3.89 27.80 5.37
CA LEU A 152 3.06 27.11 4.37
C LEU A 152 3.84 26.03 3.62
N LYS A 153 5.12 26.27 3.30
CA LYS A 153 5.98 25.26 2.69
C LYS A 153 6.17 24.05 3.60
N LEU A 154 6.36 24.29 4.90
CA LEU A 154 6.48 23.25 5.91
C LEU A 154 5.19 22.45 6.07
N ILE A 155 4.02 23.11 6.02
CA ILE A 155 2.72 22.44 6.02
C ILE A 155 2.58 21.50 4.82
N PHE A 156 2.89 21.97 3.60
CA PHE A 156 2.85 21.13 2.41
C PHE A 156 3.83 19.95 2.48
N LEU A 157 5.04 20.17 2.97
CA LEU A 157 6.03 19.11 3.17
C LEU A 157 5.54 18.07 4.18
N PHE A 158 4.97 18.51 5.30
CA PHE A 158 4.37 17.64 6.31
C PHE A 158 3.25 16.79 5.72
N PHE A 159 2.31 17.39 4.98
CA PHE A 159 1.22 16.64 4.34
C PHE A 159 1.75 15.58 3.37
N LEU A 160 2.78 15.90 2.60
CA LEU A 160 3.37 14.97 1.64
C LEU A 160 4.06 13.77 2.34
N VAL A 161 4.77 14.03 3.43
CA VAL A 161 5.38 12.98 4.27
C VAL A 161 4.31 12.15 4.99
N PHE A 162 3.29 12.79 5.53
CA PHE A 162 2.20 12.10 6.22
C PHE A 162 1.40 11.18 5.29
N LEU A 163 1.05 11.65 4.09
CA LEU A 163 0.32 10.87 3.09
C LEU A 163 1.14 9.68 2.59
N SER A 164 2.45 9.87 2.34
CA SER A 164 3.32 8.78 1.89
C SER A 164 3.48 7.69 2.96
N LEU A 165 3.73 8.06 4.22
CA LEU A 165 3.82 7.11 5.33
C LEU A 165 2.49 6.36 5.55
N SER A 166 1.37 7.08 5.50
CA SER A 166 0.03 6.48 5.63
C SER A 166 -0.24 5.50 4.50
N GLY A 167 0.13 5.85 3.26
CA GLY A 167 0.01 4.95 2.10
C GLY A 167 0.79 3.65 2.26
N ILE A 168 2.03 3.73 2.76
CA ILE A 168 2.87 2.54 3.03
C ILE A 168 2.21 1.64 4.09
N LEU A 169 1.73 2.22 5.19
CA LEU A 169 1.04 1.47 6.25
C LEU A 169 -0.21 0.75 5.76
N ILE A 170 -1.05 1.44 4.97
CA ILE A 170 -2.24 0.84 4.37
C ILE A 170 -1.87 -0.31 3.44
N PHE A 171 -0.83 -0.13 2.61
CA PHE A 171 -0.36 -1.17 1.69
C PHE A 171 0.15 -2.42 2.41
N VAL A 172 0.98 -2.25 3.45
CA VAL A 172 1.47 -3.37 4.27
C VAL A 172 0.31 -4.09 4.96
N ASN A 173 -0.63 -3.35 5.56
CA ASN A 173 -1.81 -3.94 6.19
C ASN A 173 -2.69 -4.69 5.18
N PHE A 174 -2.80 -4.18 3.95
CA PHE A 174 -3.54 -4.86 2.90
C PHE A 174 -2.90 -6.20 2.49
N LEU A 175 -1.58 -6.23 2.32
CA LEU A 175 -0.86 -7.48 2.03
C LEU A 175 -1.04 -8.51 3.16
N ASN A 176 -0.85 -8.08 4.42
CA ASN A 176 -1.05 -8.94 5.59
C ASN A 176 -2.50 -9.46 5.67
N TYR A 177 -3.48 -8.61 5.36
CA TYR A 177 -4.88 -9.01 5.32
C TYR A 177 -5.14 -10.07 4.25
N GLN A 178 -4.57 -9.91 3.06
CA GLN A 178 -4.72 -10.87 1.96
C GLN A 178 -4.09 -12.23 2.31
N GLU A 179 -2.91 -12.22 2.92
CA GLU A 179 -2.23 -13.43 3.39
C GLU A 179 -3.05 -14.14 4.49
N ASN A 180 -3.52 -13.40 5.49
CA ASN A 180 -4.36 -13.95 6.56
C ASN A 180 -5.67 -14.56 6.02
N LYS A 181 -6.30 -13.93 5.03
CA LYS A 181 -7.50 -14.47 4.39
C LYS A 181 -7.21 -15.79 3.67
N ASN A 182 -6.07 -15.90 3.00
CA ASN A 182 -5.63 -17.13 2.35
C ASN A 182 -5.36 -18.24 3.38
N LEU A 183 -4.62 -17.92 4.46
CA LEU A 183 -4.35 -18.84 5.57
C LEU A 183 -5.65 -19.33 6.24
N GLN A 184 -6.60 -18.44 6.48
CA GLN A 184 -7.91 -18.80 7.04
C GLN A 184 -8.66 -19.78 6.14
N THR A 185 -8.61 -19.57 4.82
CA THR A 185 -9.24 -20.46 3.84
C THR A 185 -8.56 -21.83 3.81
N GLN A 186 -7.23 -21.87 3.84
CA GLN A 186 -6.45 -23.12 3.89
C GLN A 186 -6.69 -23.90 5.19
N ASN A 187 -6.77 -23.21 6.33
CA ASN A 187 -7.08 -23.82 7.62
C ASN A 187 -8.48 -24.44 7.62
N LYS A 188 -9.48 -23.73 7.09
CA LYS A 188 -10.85 -24.26 6.97
C LYS A 188 -10.88 -25.53 6.10
N ASN A 189 -10.22 -25.49 4.93
CA ASN A 189 -10.11 -26.66 4.05
C ASN A 189 -9.40 -27.85 4.73
N SER A 190 -8.41 -27.57 5.58
CA SER A 190 -7.67 -28.59 6.32
C SER A 190 -8.51 -29.21 7.44
N GLN A 191 -9.28 -28.38 8.16
CA GLN A 191 -10.23 -28.85 9.17
C GLN A 191 -11.32 -29.72 8.54
N ASP A 192 -11.89 -29.30 7.41
CA ASP A 192 -12.91 -30.08 6.69
C ASP A 192 -12.37 -31.44 6.24
N LYS A 193 -11.13 -31.49 5.76
CA LYS A 193 -10.43 -32.75 5.41
C LYS A 193 -10.22 -33.64 6.63
N LEU A 194 -9.78 -33.08 7.75
CA LEU A 194 -9.60 -33.84 9.00
C LEU A 194 -10.92 -34.44 9.49
N TYR A 195 -12.00 -33.65 9.48
CA TYR A 195 -13.31 -34.11 9.88
C TYR A 195 -13.83 -35.24 8.98
N LYS A 196 -13.62 -35.12 7.66
CA LYS A 196 -13.97 -36.18 6.71
C LYS A 196 -13.19 -37.47 6.97
N LEU A 197 -11.88 -37.37 7.18
CA LEU A 197 -11.02 -38.52 7.48
C LEU A 197 -11.42 -39.18 8.80
N GLU A 198 -11.71 -38.39 9.84
CA GLU A 198 -12.17 -38.90 11.13
C GLU A 198 -13.48 -39.67 10.99
N LYS A 199 -14.45 -39.12 10.25
CA LYS A 199 -15.73 -39.78 9.96
C LYS A 199 -15.53 -41.09 9.20
N GLU A 200 -14.71 -41.09 8.15
CA GLU A 200 -14.40 -42.31 7.38
C GLU A 200 -13.72 -43.37 8.25
N LYS A 201 -12.76 -42.97 9.10
CA LYS A 201 -12.08 -43.89 10.04
C LYS A 201 -13.06 -44.48 11.04
N ASN A 202 -13.95 -43.68 11.62
CA ASN A 202 -14.93 -44.13 12.59
C ASN A 202 -15.89 -45.16 11.98
N ILE A 203 -16.37 -44.93 10.75
CA ILE A 203 -17.20 -45.91 10.02
C ILE A 203 -16.46 -47.25 9.84
N ILE A 204 -15.18 -47.20 9.44
CA ILE A 204 -14.36 -48.41 9.29
C ILE A 204 -14.16 -49.11 10.64
N LEU A 205 -13.93 -48.35 11.71
CA LEU A 205 -13.69 -48.87 13.05
C LEU A 205 -14.94 -49.54 13.62
N GLU A 206 -16.11 -48.91 13.45
CA GLU A 206 -17.41 -49.48 13.84
C GLU A 206 -17.68 -50.80 13.12
N LYS A 207 -17.39 -50.87 11.81
CA LYS A 207 -17.55 -52.12 11.05
C LYS A 207 -16.63 -53.21 11.59
N LYS A 208 -15.34 -52.91 11.80
CA LYS A 208 -14.38 -53.87 12.38
C LYS A 208 -14.78 -54.33 13.78
N LEU A 209 -15.30 -53.44 14.62
CA LEU A 209 -15.81 -53.79 15.95
C LEU A 209 -17.00 -54.75 15.88
N LYS A 210 -17.95 -54.50 14.96
CA LYS A 210 -19.09 -55.42 14.73
C LYS A 210 -18.61 -56.79 14.26
N ASP A 211 -17.69 -56.84 13.30
CA ASP A 211 -17.13 -58.09 12.77
C ASP A 211 -16.36 -58.87 13.85
N LEU A 212 -15.60 -58.17 14.69
CA LEU A 212 -14.88 -58.77 15.81
C LEU A 212 -15.84 -59.35 16.87
N ASN A 213 -16.89 -58.60 17.22
CA ASN A 213 -17.90 -59.05 18.17
C ASN A 213 -18.65 -60.29 17.67
N LEU A 214 -19.00 -60.34 16.38
CA LEU A 214 -19.59 -61.53 15.75
C LEU A 214 -18.62 -62.73 15.83
N THR A 215 -17.34 -62.50 15.56
CA THR A 215 -16.31 -63.55 15.63
C THR A 215 -16.14 -64.09 17.06
N LEU A 216 -16.13 -63.21 18.06
CA LEU A 216 -16.07 -63.60 19.47
C LEU A 216 -17.29 -64.40 19.90
N TYR A 217 -18.49 -63.97 19.47
CA TYR A 217 -19.74 -64.68 19.75
C TYR A 217 -19.72 -66.10 19.18
N ASN A 218 -19.30 -66.26 17.92
CA ASN A 218 -19.19 -67.56 17.27
C ASN A 218 -18.17 -68.47 17.97
N LYS A 219 -17.01 -67.92 18.35
CA LYS A 219 -15.99 -68.67 19.11
C LYS A 219 -16.50 -69.10 20.47
N LYS A 220 -17.28 -68.27 21.16
CA LYS A 220 -17.90 -68.61 22.44
C LYS A 220 -18.88 -69.78 22.30
N ILE A 221 -19.77 -69.72 21.30
CA ILE A 221 -20.69 -70.84 21.02
C ILE A 221 -19.93 -72.13 20.77
N LEU A 222 -18.88 -72.08 19.95
CA LEU A 222 -18.07 -73.27 19.64
C LEU A 222 -17.35 -73.81 20.88
N LEU A 223 -16.88 -72.93 21.76
CA LEU A 223 -16.30 -73.31 23.04
C LEU A 223 -17.32 -74.00 23.94
N ASP A 224 -18.53 -73.44 24.06
CA ASP A 224 -19.63 -74.02 24.86
C ASP A 224 -20.05 -75.40 24.32
N GLN A 225 -20.10 -75.57 22.99
CA GLN A 225 -20.33 -76.86 22.34
C GLN A 225 -19.24 -77.88 22.67
N ASN A 226 -17.97 -77.48 22.57
CA ASN A 226 -16.84 -78.35 22.90
C ASN A 226 -16.86 -78.75 24.39
N PHE A 227 -17.18 -77.82 25.29
CA PHE A 227 -17.33 -78.13 26.73
C PHE A 227 -18.44 -79.14 26.97
N ASN A 228 -19.59 -79.00 26.31
CA ASN A 228 -20.69 -79.95 26.43
C ASN A 228 -20.30 -81.35 25.96
N GLN A 229 -19.64 -81.45 24.80
CA GLN A 229 -19.11 -82.72 24.29
C GLN A 229 -18.09 -83.34 25.25
N LEU A 230 -17.19 -82.54 25.80
CA LEU A 230 -16.17 -83.00 26.74
C LEU A 230 -16.81 -83.49 28.06
N SER A 231 -17.84 -82.80 28.54
CA SER A 231 -18.62 -83.22 29.71
C SER A 231 -19.33 -84.57 29.50
N GLU A 232 -19.81 -84.83 28.29
CA GLU A 232 -20.47 -86.08 27.90
C GLU A 232 -19.47 -87.23 27.81
N ILE A 233 -18.29 -86.98 27.22
CA ILE A 233 -17.18 -87.94 27.20
C ILE A 233 -16.76 -88.30 28.62
N VAL A 234 -16.59 -87.30 29.51
CA VAL A 234 -16.20 -87.52 30.91
C VAL A 234 -17.24 -88.36 31.66
N LYS A 235 -18.53 -88.11 31.46
CA LYS A 235 -19.61 -88.91 32.08
C LYS A 235 -19.58 -90.38 31.66
N ASN A 236 -19.22 -90.64 30.41
CA ASN A 236 -19.20 -92.00 29.83
C ASN A 236 -17.84 -92.70 30.00
N PHE A 237 -16.82 -91.99 30.49
CA PHE A 237 -15.52 -92.55 30.75
C PHE A 237 -15.50 -93.25 32.11
N LYS A 238 -15.50 -94.59 32.13
CA LYS A 238 -15.20 -95.37 33.34
C LYS A 238 -13.68 -95.50 33.49
N PRO A 239 -13.04 -94.82 34.46
CA PRO A 239 -11.60 -94.94 34.65
C PRO A 239 -11.27 -96.35 35.13
N ASN A 240 -10.62 -97.13 34.26
CA ASN A 240 -9.90 -98.33 34.68
C ASN A 240 -8.51 -97.87 35.17
N LYS A 241 -8.23 -98.03 36.46
CA LYS A 241 -6.98 -97.59 37.11
C LYS A 241 -5.74 -98.10 36.35
N ASP A 242 -5.81 -99.31 35.82
CA ASP A 242 -4.70 -99.93 35.08
C ASP A 242 -4.50 -99.26 33.73
N LYS A 243 -5.57 -99.06 32.94
CA LYS A 243 -5.46 -98.35 31.64
C LYS A 243 -5.00 -96.90 31.81
N THR A 244 -5.39 -96.26 32.91
CA THR A 244 -5.02 -94.87 33.20
C THR A 244 -3.54 -94.75 33.54
N LEU A 245 -3.00 -95.72 34.30
CA LEU A 245 -1.56 -95.79 34.60
C LEU A 245 -0.74 -96.06 33.33
N ILE A 246 -1.20 -96.97 32.48
CA ILE A 246 -0.58 -97.28 31.18
C ILE A 246 -0.52 -96.02 30.30
N LEU A 247 -1.65 -95.32 30.15
CA LEU A 247 -1.71 -94.06 29.39
C LEU A 247 -0.77 -93.00 29.98
N LYS A 248 -0.74 -92.84 31.30
CA LYS A 248 0.15 -91.88 31.97
C LYS A 248 1.61 -92.17 31.65
N ASN A 249 2.04 -93.44 31.72
CA ASN A 249 3.42 -93.83 31.44
C ASN A 249 3.80 -93.57 29.97
N ILE A 250 2.89 -93.88 29.03
CA ILE A 250 3.07 -93.61 27.59
C ILE A 250 3.19 -92.11 27.33
N PHE A 251 2.25 -91.30 27.81
CA PHE A 251 2.28 -89.84 27.60
C PHE A 251 3.50 -89.20 28.25
N THR A 252 3.93 -89.68 29.42
CA THR A 252 5.16 -89.20 30.06
C THR A 252 6.38 -89.48 29.19
N TRP A 253 6.49 -90.69 28.64
CA TRP A 253 7.59 -91.04 27.74
C TRP A 253 7.57 -90.26 26.42
N LEU A 254 6.39 -90.10 25.79
CA LEU A 254 6.25 -89.30 24.56
C LEU A 254 6.65 -87.84 24.80
N ASN A 255 6.23 -87.24 25.90
CA ASN A 255 6.56 -85.86 26.24
C ASN A 255 8.03 -85.67 26.62
N GLN A 256 8.63 -86.61 27.37
CA GLN A 256 10.06 -86.56 27.72
C GLN A 256 10.95 -86.55 26.49
N ASN A 257 10.53 -87.22 25.41
CA ASN A 257 11.28 -87.31 24.16
C ASN A 257 10.72 -86.40 23.04
N SER A 258 9.78 -85.50 23.35
CA SER A 258 9.13 -84.59 22.40
C SER A 258 8.57 -85.28 21.14
N LEU A 259 7.99 -86.48 21.30
CA LEU A 259 7.53 -87.31 20.18
C LEU A 259 6.08 -86.98 19.79
N GLY A 260 5.88 -86.52 18.55
CA GLY A 260 4.56 -86.24 17.99
C GLY A 260 3.86 -87.50 17.44
N ILE A 261 2.67 -87.81 17.96
CA ILE A 261 1.84 -88.95 17.53
C ILE A 261 0.60 -88.51 16.76
N SER A 262 0.19 -89.34 15.80
CA SER A 262 -1.04 -89.19 15.02
C SER A 262 -2.17 -90.06 15.60
N SER A 263 -1.82 -91.19 16.22
CA SER A 263 -2.78 -92.09 16.84
C SER A 263 -2.19 -92.90 17.99
N LEU A 264 -2.99 -93.14 19.03
CA LEU A 264 -2.70 -94.07 20.11
C LEU A 264 -3.92 -94.99 20.32
N LYS A 265 -3.70 -96.31 20.26
CA LYS A 265 -4.74 -97.31 20.51
C LYS A 265 -4.25 -98.34 21.53
N LEU A 266 -5.14 -98.73 22.45
CA LEU A 266 -4.89 -99.78 23.43
C LEU A 266 -5.79 -100.97 23.11
N LYS A 267 -5.22 -102.13 22.79
CA LYS A 267 -5.96 -103.35 22.47
C LYS A 267 -5.29 -104.56 23.12
N ASP A 268 -6.03 -105.28 23.97
CA ASP A 268 -5.58 -106.54 24.59
C ASP A 268 -4.16 -106.45 25.19
N TYR A 269 -3.91 -105.40 25.98
CA TYR A 269 -2.61 -105.04 26.60
C TYR A 269 -1.49 -104.58 25.66
N ASN A 270 -1.74 -104.58 24.35
CA ASN A 270 -0.86 -103.98 23.36
C ASN A 270 -1.14 -102.50 23.17
N ILE A 271 -0.06 -101.72 23.12
CA ILE A 271 -0.04 -100.29 22.90
C ILE A 271 0.38 -100.06 21.46
N ILE A 272 -0.54 -99.53 20.66
CA ILE A 272 -0.30 -99.27 19.25
C ILE A 272 -0.14 -97.76 19.08
N ILE A 273 1.03 -97.31 18.67
CA ILE A 273 1.36 -95.89 18.49
C ILE A 273 1.69 -95.65 17.03
N GLN A 274 1.03 -94.67 16.43
CA GLN A 274 1.34 -94.17 15.09
C GLN A 274 1.91 -92.75 15.21
N PHE A 275 3.02 -92.48 14.53
CA PHE A 275 3.72 -91.20 14.61
C PHE A 275 3.30 -90.25 13.48
N ASN A 276 3.49 -88.95 13.70
CA ASN A 276 3.14 -87.93 12.71
C ASN A 276 4.08 -87.92 11.50
N ASN A 277 5.33 -88.30 11.70
CA ASN A 277 6.38 -88.25 10.68
C ASN A 277 7.46 -89.30 10.95
N GLN A 278 8.32 -89.53 9.95
CA GLN A 278 9.41 -90.50 10.02
C GLN A 278 10.43 -90.16 11.11
N GLU A 279 10.69 -88.87 11.36
CA GLU A 279 11.63 -88.42 12.38
C GLU A 279 11.20 -88.85 13.79
N ASN A 280 9.95 -88.58 14.17
CA ASN A 280 9.39 -89.01 15.45
C ASN A 280 9.38 -90.54 15.58
N TYR A 281 9.11 -91.26 14.49
CA TYR A 281 9.14 -92.71 14.47
C TYR A 281 10.54 -93.28 14.73
N GLN A 282 11.58 -92.74 14.07
CA GLN A 282 12.97 -93.18 14.29
C GLN A 282 13.48 -92.78 15.68
N ASN A 283 13.13 -91.59 16.17
CA ASN A 283 13.45 -91.15 17.53
C ASN A 283 12.77 -92.01 18.61
N ALA A 284 11.56 -92.51 18.33
CA ALA A 284 10.87 -93.43 19.23
C ALA A 284 11.53 -94.81 19.30
N LEU A 285 12.03 -95.32 18.16
CA LEU A 285 12.73 -96.61 18.11
C LEU A 285 14.10 -96.57 18.80
N THR A 286 14.79 -95.43 18.74
CA THR A 286 16.10 -95.23 19.39
C THR A 286 15.99 -94.99 20.89
N ASN A 287 14.93 -94.32 21.35
CA ASN A 287 14.71 -93.97 22.77
C ASN A 287 13.64 -94.82 23.45
N LEU A 288 13.52 -96.10 23.07
CA LEU A 288 12.53 -96.99 23.67
C LEU A 288 12.85 -97.20 25.16
N LYS A 289 11.88 -96.91 26.04
CA LYS A 289 12.03 -97.13 27.49
C LYS A 289 12.12 -98.63 27.81
N THR A 290 12.91 -98.97 28.82
CA THR A 290 13.05 -100.33 29.37
C THR A 290 11.73 -100.93 29.84
N ASP A 291 10.76 -100.10 30.21
CA ASP A 291 9.45 -100.53 30.72
C ASP A 291 8.53 -101.06 29.61
N PHE A 292 8.91 -100.87 28.34
CA PHE A 292 8.15 -101.32 27.17
C PHE A 292 8.96 -102.29 26.33
N LYS A 293 8.31 -103.37 25.89
CA LYS A 293 8.85 -104.32 24.94
C LYS A 293 8.28 -104.03 23.56
N LEU A 294 9.16 -103.84 22.57
CA LEU A 294 8.74 -103.71 21.17
C LEU A 294 8.30 -105.08 20.64
N ILE A 295 7.02 -105.22 20.28
CA ILE A 295 6.46 -106.45 19.71
C ILE A 295 6.63 -106.45 18.19
N SER A 296 6.25 -105.34 17.55
CA SER A 296 6.33 -105.23 16.10
C SER A 296 6.41 -103.77 15.66
N LYS A 297 6.90 -103.59 14.44
CA LYS A 297 7.02 -102.28 13.79
C LYS A 297 6.49 -102.34 12.37
N ASN A 298 5.92 -101.25 11.90
CA ASN A 298 5.48 -101.07 10.53
C ASN A 298 6.04 -99.75 10.00
N ASP A 299 7.12 -99.87 9.22
CA ASP A 299 7.87 -98.72 8.70
C ASP A 299 7.04 -97.88 7.70
N ALA A 300 6.10 -98.51 6.97
CA ALA A 300 5.28 -97.82 5.97
C ALA A 300 4.21 -96.91 6.60
N LEU A 301 3.72 -97.26 7.80
CA LEU A 301 2.71 -96.48 8.52
C LEU A 301 3.29 -95.65 9.67
N TYR A 302 4.62 -95.68 9.86
CA TYR A 302 5.31 -95.08 11.00
C TYR A 302 4.68 -95.51 12.33
N GLN A 303 4.53 -96.83 12.52
CA GLN A 303 3.76 -97.41 13.61
C GLN A 303 4.57 -98.42 14.41
N ILE A 304 4.47 -98.37 15.73
CA ILE A 304 5.04 -99.36 16.66
C ILE A 304 3.94 -100.00 17.50
N ILE A 305 4.12 -101.27 17.82
CA ILE A 305 3.30 -102.01 18.78
C ILE A 305 4.18 -102.39 19.96
N LEU A 306 3.79 -101.92 21.15
CA LEU A 306 4.51 -102.11 22.40
C LEU A 306 3.68 -102.94 23.38
N GLU A 307 4.36 -103.77 24.16
CA GLU A 307 3.82 -104.43 25.35
C GLU A 307 4.44 -103.80 26.59
N LEU A 308 3.72 -103.77 27.71
CA LEU A 308 4.33 -103.44 28.99
C LEU A 308 5.10 -104.65 29.52
N ILE A 309 6.34 -104.42 29.94
CA ILE A 309 7.07 -105.44 30.69
C ILE A 309 6.51 -105.42 32.11
N HIS A 310 5.74 -106.45 32.47
CA HIS A 310 5.27 -106.62 33.85
C HIS A 310 6.50 -106.80 34.77
N GLY A 311 6.69 -105.84 35.67
CA GLY A 311 7.47 -106.03 36.90
C GLY A 311 6.60 -106.71 37.95
#